data_AF-A0A7J7K6V5-F1
#
_entry.id   AF-A0A7J7K6V5-F1
#
_cell.length_a   1.000
_cell.length_b   1.000
_cell.length_c   1.000
_cell.angle_alpha   90.00
_cell.angle_beta   90.00
_cell.angle_gamma   90.00
#
_symmetry.space_group_name_H-M   'P 1'
#
loop_
_entity.id
_entity.type
_entity.pdbx_description
1 polymer ?
#
loop_
_entity_poly.entity_id
_entity_poly.type
_entity_poly.pdbx_seq_one_letter_code
_entity_poly.pdbx_strand_id
1 'polypeptide(L)'
;MKHVKGMLLFGPPGTGKTLIARQIGKMLNAREPKIVNGPQILDKYVGESEANIRKLFAEAEEEQARCGNMSGLHIIILDEIDAICKARGSVAGSTAVHDTVVNQLLSKIDGVEEINNILIIACYSTLS
;
A
#
# COMPACT_ATOMS: atom_id res chain seq x y z
N MET A 1 -12.16 9.66 17.73
CA MET A 1 -10.69 9.66 17.55
C MET A 1 -10.38 9.18 16.15
N LYS A 2 -9.61 9.94 15.34
CA LYS A 2 -9.19 9.51 13.99
C LYS A 2 -8.01 8.53 14.16
N HIS A 3 -8.16 7.30 13.71
CA HIS A 3 -7.08 6.30 13.78
C HIS A 3 -5.99 6.65 12.76
N VAL A 4 -4.72 6.36 13.09
CA VAL A 4 -3.60 6.56 12.17
C VAL A 4 -3.69 5.50 11.07
N LYS A 5 -3.87 5.94 9.82
CA LYS A 5 -4.13 5.04 8.67
C LYS A 5 -2.92 4.80 7.79
N GLY A 6 -1.86 5.60 7.95
CA GLY A 6 -0.70 5.60 7.09
C GLY A 6 0.58 5.94 7.83
N MET A 7 1.67 5.29 7.47
CA MET A 7 3.03 5.58 7.91
C MET A 7 3.96 5.54 6.71
N LEU A 8 4.81 6.55 6.54
CA LEU A 8 5.82 6.61 5.48
C LEU A 8 7.21 6.44 6.11
N LEU A 9 7.91 5.38 5.72
CA LEU A 9 9.31 5.14 6.07
C LEU A 9 10.18 5.63 4.91
N PHE A 10 10.96 6.69 5.12
CA PHE A 10 11.86 7.25 4.12
C PHE A 10 13.33 7.09 4.53
N GLY A 11 14.20 6.87 3.56
CA GLY A 11 15.65 6.88 3.77
C GLY A 11 16.43 6.13 2.70
N PRO A 12 17.77 6.13 2.75
CA PRO A 12 18.62 5.42 1.79
C PRO A 12 18.30 3.93 1.68
N PRO A 13 18.56 3.27 0.53
CA PRO A 13 18.45 1.82 0.40
C PRO A 13 19.37 1.11 1.41
N GLY A 14 18.97 -0.07 1.89
CA GLY A 14 19.76 -0.84 2.86
C GLY A 14 19.61 -0.45 4.34
N THR A 15 18.79 0.56 4.67
CA THR A 15 18.52 0.99 6.07
C THR A 15 17.50 0.13 6.82
N GLY A 16 17.03 -0.97 6.22
CA GLY A 16 16.11 -1.91 6.87
C GLY A 16 14.64 -1.47 6.93
N LYS A 17 14.21 -0.47 6.14
CA LYS A 17 12.81 0.03 6.12
C LYS A 17 11.78 -1.07 5.97
N THR A 18 11.95 -1.95 4.98
CA THR A 18 11.07 -3.12 4.75
C THR A 18 11.05 -4.07 5.94
N LEU A 19 12.21 -4.30 6.57
CA LEU A 19 12.31 -5.15 7.76
C LEU A 19 11.55 -4.53 8.93
N ILE A 20 11.72 -3.23 9.16
CA ILE A 20 11.00 -2.48 10.20
C ILE A 20 9.49 -2.55 9.95
N ALA A 21 9.03 -2.30 8.73
CA ALA A 21 7.61 -2.40 8.37
C ALA A 21 7.03 -3.79 8.69
N ARG A 22 7.75 -4.86 8.33
CA ARG A 22 7.34 -6.24 8.63
C ARG A 22 7.32 -6.54 10.12
N GLN A 23 8.30 -6.03 10.88
CA GLN A 23 8.34 -6.22 12.32
C GLN A 23 7.22 -5.46 13.03
N ILE A 24 6.91 -4.24 12.61
CA ILE A 24 5.73 -3.49 13.10
C ILE A 24 4.46 -4.30 12.84
N GLY A 25 4.34 -4.89 11.65
CA GLY A 25 3.24 -5.78 11.31
C GLY A 25 3.04 -6.92 12.31
N LYS A 26 4.14 -7.59 12.66
CA LYS A 26 4.15 -8.69 13.64
C LYS A 26 3.91 -8.22 15.08
N MET A 27 4.47 -7.07 15.47
CA MET A 27 4.37 -6.55 16.83
C MET A 27 2.97 -6.06 17.19
N LEU A 28 2.22 -5.55 16.22
CA LEU A 28 0.85 -5.05 16.43
C LEU A 28 -0.19 -6.17 16.60
N ASN A 29 0.23 -7.45 16.61
CA ASN A 29 -0.65 -8.63 16.64
C ASN A 29 -1.79 -8.53 15.61
N ALA A 30 -1.48 -7.91 14.48
CA ALA A 30 -2.38 -7.69 13.36
C ALA A 30 -2.57 -8.99 12.57
N ARG A 31 -3.47 -8.94 11.58
CA ARG A 31 -3.52 -9.95 10.53
C ARG A 31 -2.17 -10.03 9.80
N GLU A 32 -1.95 -11.13 9.10
CA GLU A 32 -0.71 -11.31 8.34
C GLU A 32 -0.48 -10.10 7.41
N PRO A 33 0.66 -9.39 7.56
CA PRO A 33 0.88 -8.16 6.81
C PRO A 33 1.03 -8.47 5.32
N LYS A 34 0.26 -7.78 4.49
CA LYS A 34 0.32 -7.91 3.03
C LYS A 34 1.44 -7.03 2.50
N ILE A 35 2.50 -7.62 1.95
CA ILE A 35 3.58 -6.86 1.32
C ILE A 35 3.35 -6.81 -0.18
N VAL A 36 3.41 -5.60 -0.72
CA VAL A 36 3.25 -5.32 -2.14
C VAL A 36 4.44 -4.51 -2.59
N ASN A 37 5.20 -5.05 -3.53
CA ASN A 37 6.36 -4.35 -4.09
C ASN A 37 5.90 -3.44 -5.23
N GLY A 38 6.48 -2.24 -5.31
CA GLY A 38 6.14 -1.26 -6.32
C GLY A 38 6.21 -1.79 -7.76
N PRO A 39 7.32 -2.44 -8.16
CA PRO A 39 7.43 -3.07 -9.48
C PRO A 39 6.41 -4.19 -9.73
N GLN A 40 6.04 -4.98 -8.72
CA GLN A 40 5.06 -6.06 -8.88
C GLN A 40 3.64 -5.55 -9.21
N ILE A 41 3.31 -4.32 -8.78
CA ILE A 41 2.06 -3.65 -9.16
C ILE A 41 2.10 -3.26 -10.65
N LEU A 42 3.28 -2.93 -11.19
CA LEU A 42 3.46 -2.47 -12.56
C LEU A 42 3.63 -3.60 -13.58
N ASP A 43 4.28 -4.71 -13.20
CA ASP A 43 4.61 -5.82 -14.09
C ASP A 43 3.42 -6.72 -14.45
N LYS A 44 2.37 -6.74 -13.62
CA LYS A 44 1.17 -7.51 -13.92
C LYS A 44 0.32 -6.80 -14.97
N TYR A 45 -0.32 -7.54 -15.88
CA TYR A 45 -1.28 -6.99 -16.84
C TYR A 45 -2.24 -6.03 -16.12
N VAL A 46 -2.42 -4.82 -16.64
CA VAL A 46 -3.11 -3.68 -15.98
C VAL A 46 -4.40 -4.08 -15.26
N GLY A 47 -5.24 -4.88 -15.92
CA GLY A 47 -6.51 -5.36 -15.34
C GLY A 47 -6.32 -6.32 -14.16
N GLU A 48 -5.26 -7.12 -14.14
CA GLU A 48 -4.91 -7.99 -13.01
C GLU A 48 -4.32 -7.18 -11.85
N SER A 49 -3.52 -6.14 -12.12
CA SER A 49 -2.98 -5.24 -11.09
C SER A 49 -4.09 -4.51 -10.34
N GLU A 50 -5.07 -3.95 -11.05
CA GLU A 50 -6.22 -3.28 -10.43
C GLU A 50 -7.07 -4.24 -9.59
N ALA A 51 -7.34 -5.44 -10.11
CA ALA A 51 -8.08 -6.46 -9.38
C ALA A 51 -7.34 -6.90 -8.11
N ASN A 52 -6.01 -7.04 -8.18
CA ASN A 52 -5.19 -7.38 -7.01
C ASN A 52 -5.22 -6.26 -5.96
N ILE A 53 -5.06 -5.00 -6.38
CA ILE A 53 -5.19 -3.85 -5.46
C ILE A 53 -6.56 -3.87 -4.77
N ARG A 54 -7.64 -4.05 -5.53
CA ARG A 54 -8.98 -4.13 -4.94
C ARG A 54 -9.13 -5.26 -3.93
N LYS A 55 -8.60 -6.45 -4.24
CA LYS A 55 -8.62 -7.62 -3.34
C LYS A 55 -7.82 -7.39 -2.06
N LEU A 56 -6.70 -6.66 -2.11
CA LEU A 56 -5.90 -6.35 -0.92
C LEU A 56 -6.72 -5.63 0.16
N PHE A 57 -7.53 -4.64 -0.26
CA PHE A 57 -8.40 -3.86 0.62
C PHE A 57 -9.73 -4.54 0.90
N ALA A 58 -10.25 -5.35 -0.02
CA ALA A 58 -11.56 -6.02 0.12
C ALA A 58 -11.67 -6.86 1.40
N GLU A 59 -10.64 -7.62 1.76
CA GLU A 59 -10.66 -8.42 3.00
C GLU A 59 -10.82 -7.55 4.26
N ALA A 60 -10.16 -6.40 4.29
CA ALA A 60 -10.25 -5.47 5.41
C ALA A 60 -11.60 -4.74 5.44
N GLU A 61 -12.11 -4.34 4.27
CA GLU A 61 -13.45 -3.77 4.07
C GLU A 61 -14.55 -4.75 4.53
N GLU A 62 -14.46 -6.01 4.12
CA GLU A 62 -15.40 -7.07 4.49
C GLU A 62 -15.38 -7.38 5.99
N GLU A 63 -14.19 -7.46 6.59
CA GLU A 63 -14.07 -7.69 8.04
C GLU A 63 -14.60 -6.49 8.83
N GLN A 64 -14.34 -5.27 8.38
CA GLN A 64 -14.91 -4.05 8.99
C GLN A 64 -16.44 -4.05 8.90
N ALA A 65 -17.02 -4.42 7.75
CA ALA A 65 -18.46 -4.49 7.57
C ALA A 65 -19.11 -5.56 8.46
N ARG A 66 -18.42 -6.69 8.70
CA ARG A 66 -18.93 -7.80 9.53
C ARG A 66 -18.76 -7.59 11.03
N CYS A 67 -17.61 -7.06 11.45
CA CYS A 67 -17.21 -7.01 12.86
C CYS A 67 -17.24 -5.59 13.45
N GLY A 68 -17.43 -4.55 12.63
CA GLY A 68 -17.46 -3.17 13.08
C GLY A 68 -16.18 -2.80 13.83
N ASN A 69 -16.31 -2.31 15.07
CA ASN A 69 -15.16 -1.92 15.90
C ASN A 69 -14.35 -3.09 16.48
N MET A 70 -14.80 -4.34 16.29
CA MET A 70 -14.11 -5.56 16.73
C MET A 70 -13.24 -6.17 15.62
N SER A 71 -13.15 -5.54 14.45
CA SER A 71 -12.34 -6.01 13.35
C SER A 71 -10.85 -6.03 13.71
N GLY A 72 -10.13 -7.04 13.22
CA GLY A 72 -8.68 -7.10 13.36
C GLY A 72 -8.00 -5.99 12.54
N LEU A 73 -6.83 -5.54 13.01
CA LEU A 73 -5.99 -4.62 12.25
C LEU A 73 -5.41 -5.32 11.02
N HIS A 74 -5.60 -4.74 9.85
CA HIS A 74 -5.00 -5.15 8.58
C HIS A 74 -3.84 -4.22 8.24
N ILE A 75 -2.69 -4.80 7.91
CA ILE A 75 -1.48 -4.04 7.61
C ILE A 75 -1.08 -4.28 6.15
N ILE A 76 -0.98 -3.19 5.40
CA ILE A 76 -0.57 -3.21 3.98
C ILE A 76 0.77 -2.49 3.88
N ILE A 77 1.81 -3.23 3.51
CA ILE A 77 3.16 -2.71 3.34
C ILE A 77 3.39 -2.48 1.85
N LEU A 78 3.55 -1.23 1.45
CA LEU A 78 3.92 -0.82 0.09
C LEU A 78 5.43 -0.61 0.06
N ASP A 79 6.17 -1.57 -0.48
CA ASP A 79 7.62 -1.47 -0.63
C ASP A 79 8.01 -0.85 -1.97
N GLU A 80 9.14 -0.15 -2.02
CA GLU A 80 9.63 0.55 -3.22
C GLU A 80 8.55 1.43 -3.87
N ILE A 81 7.83 2.22 -3.06
CA ILE A 81 6.76 3.08 -3.56
C ILE A 81 7.31 4.14 -4.53
N ASP A 82 8.61 4.46 -4.43
CA ASP A 82 9.31 5.32 -5.36
C ASP A 82 9.33 4.79 -6.81
N ALA A 83 9.24 3.46 -7.01
CA ALA A 83 9.11 2.88 -8.34
C ALA A 83 7.76 3.22 -9.01
N ILE A 84 6.71 3.36 -8.21
CA ILE A 84 5.35 3.73 -8.65
C ILE A 84 5.14 5.25 -8.64
N CYS A 85 5.80 5.99 -7.76
CA CYS A 85 5.60 7.43 -7.60
C CYS A 85 6.55 8.30 -8.44
N LYS A 86 7.25 7.74 -9.45
CA LYS A 86 8.08 8.54 -10.36
C LYS A 86 7.24 9.66 -10.99
N ALA A 87 7.79 10.88 -10.98
CA ALA A 87 7.08 12.08 -11.41
C ALA A 87 6.42 11.90 -12.78
N ARG A 88 5.11 12.20 -12.84
CA ARG A 88 4.32 12.23 -14.08
C ARG A 88 5.09 13.01 -15.15
N GLY A 89 5.36 12.38 -16.30
CA GLY A 89 5.95 13.06 -17.47
C GLY A 89 7.41 12.77 -17.82
N SER A 90 8.09 11.81 -17.16
CA SER A 90 9.51 11.53 -17.42
C SER A 90 9.81 10.50 -18.53
N VAL A 91 8.82 9.75 -19.04
CA VAL A 91 9.03 8.77 -20.12
C VAL A 91 7.87 8.81 -21.12
N ALA A 92 8.13 9.32 -22.32
CA ALA A 92 7.19 9.32 -23.43
C ALA A 92 7.00 7.88 -23.96
N GLY A 93 5.90 7.21 -23.61
CA GLY A 93 5.47 5.98 -24.28
C GLY A 93 4.81 4.91 -23.41
N SER A 94 5.08 4.88 -22.09
CA SER A 94 4.62 3.83 -21.16
C SER A 94 3.81 4.34 -19.95
N THR A 95 3.45 5.63 -19.95
CA THR A 95 2.93 6.36 -18.78
C THR A 95 1.44 6.13 -18.49
N ALA A 96 0.61 5.89 -19.51
CA ALA A 96 -0.84 5.86 -19.32
C ALA A 96 -1.32 4.70 -18.42
N VAL A 97 -0.70 3.52 -18.59
CA VAL A 97 -0.99 2.32 -17.79
C VAL A 97 -0.55 2.54 -16.34
N HIS A 98 0.67 3.02 -16.17
CA HIS A 98 1.26 3.33 -14.87
C HIS A 98 0.37 4.32 -14.09
N ASP A 99 -0.03 5.41 -14.73
CA ASP A 99 -0.86 6.45 -14.11
C ASP A 99 -2.25 5.92 -13.70
N THR A 100 -2.83 5.01 -14.47
CA THR A 100 -4.15 4.41 -14.15
C THR A 100 -4.06 3.57 -12.87
N VAL A 101 -3.03 2.74 -12.73
CA VAL A 101 -2.82 1.90 -11.54
C VAL A 101 -2.50 2.76 -10.32
N VAL A 102 -1.69 3.81 -10.47
CA VAL A 102 -1.39 4.78 -9.39
C VAL A 102 -2.67 5.47 -8.93
N ASN A 103 -3.50 5.95 -9.85
CA ASN A 103 -4.77 6.60 -9.51
C ASN A 103 -5.71 5.63 -8.79
N GLN A 104 -5.75 4.35 -9.19
CA GLN A 104 -6.55 3.33 -8.51
C GLN A 104 -6.05 3.05 -7.09
N LEU A 105 -4.74 3.03 -6.87
CA LEU A 105 -4.14 2.90 -5.55
C LEU A 105 -4.49 4.13 -4.67
N LEU A 106 -4.29 5.35 -5.19
CA LEU A 106 -4.63 6.59 -4.49
C LEU A 106 -6.11 6.65 -4.12
N SER A 107 -7.00 6.34 -5.07
CA SER A 107 -8.45 6.29 -4.82
C SER A 107 -8.81 5.26 -3.74
N LYS A 108 -8.11 4.12 -3.68
CA LYS A 108 -8.30 3.15 -2.59
C LYS A 108 -7.79 3.67 -1.26
N ILE A 109 -6.63 4.33 -1.22
CA ILE A 109 -6.09 4.96 -0.01
C ILE A 109 -7.06 6.03 0.52
N ASP A 110 -7.64 6.83 -0.37
CA ASP A 110 -8.66 7.83 -0.01
C ASP A 110 -9.93 7.14 0.56
N GLY A 111 -10.37 6.02 -0.03
CA GLY A 111 -11.47 5.22 0.51
C GLY A 111 -11.18 4.59 1.88
N VAL A 112 -9.91 4.31 2.18
CA VAL A 112 -9.48 3.86 3.52
C VAL A 112 -9.69 4.95 4.58
N GLU A 113 -9.87 6.23 4.22
CA GLU A 113 -10.22 7.27 5.18
C GLU A 113 -11.54 7.02 5.93
N GLU A 114 -12.42 6.13 5.45
CA GLU A 114 -13.64 5.72 6.15
C GLU A 114 -13.44 4.47 7.02
N ILE A 115 -12.36 3.72 6.78
CA ILE A 115 -12.12 2.40 7.37
C ILE A 115 -11.08 2.51 8.50
N ASN A 116 -11.41 2.10 9.72
CA ASN A 116 -10.55 2.30 10.90
C ASN A 116 -9.66 1.11 11.25
N ASN A 117 -9.75 -0.01 10.53
CA ASN A 117 -9.00 -1.24 10.79
C ASN A 117 -7.87 -1.48 9.78
N ILE A 118 -7.42 -0.45 9.06
CA ILE A 118 -6.34 -0.56 8.08
C ILE A 118 -5.18 0.38 8.45
N LEU A 119 -3.96 -0.15 8.43
CA LEU A 119 -2.71 0.59 8.52
C LEU A 119 -1.87 0.35 7.28
N ILE A 120 -1.55 1.43 6.57
CA ILE A 120 -0.71 1.39 5.37
C ILE A 120 0.71 1.82 5.77
N ILE A 121 1.72 1.03 5.42
CA ILE A 121 3.13 1.36 5.63
C ILE A 121 3.82 1.46 4.28
N ALA A 122 4.14 2.67 3.85
CA ALA A 122 4.87 2.91 2.61
C ALA A 122 6.37 3.02 2.88
N CYS A 123 7.20 2.35 2.09
CA CYS A 123 8.66 2.46 2.13
C CYS A 123 9.14 3.22 0.89
N TYR A 124 9.85 4.33 1.11
CA TYR A 124 10.40 5.18 0.07
C TYR A 124 11.92 5.18 0.15
N SER A 125 12.60 4.85 -0.95
CA SER A 125 14.05 4.92 -1.04
C SER A 125 14.49 6.19 -1.76
N THR A 126 15.18 7.09 -1.03
CA THR A 126 15.87 8.21 -1.66
C THR A 126 17.13 7.70 -2.35
N LEU A 127 17.14 7.71 -3.68
CA LEU A 127 18.37 7.62 -4.46
C LEU A 127 19.02 9.02 -4.40
N SER A 128 20.20 9.09 -3.81
CA SER A 128 21.07 10.28 -3.76
C SER A 128 21.62 10.63 -5.14
#